data_AF-A0AAE8MV59-F1
#
_entry.id   AF-A0AAE8MV59-F1
#
_cell.length_a   1.000
_cell.length_b   1.000
_cell.length_c   1.000
_cell.angle_alpha   90.00
_cell.angle_beta   90.00
_cell.angle_gamma   90.00
#
_symmetry.space_group_name_H-M   'P 1'
#
loop_
_entity.id
_entity.type
_entity.pdbx_description
1 polymer ?
#
loop_
_entity_poly.entity_id
_entity_poly.type
_entity_poly.pdbx_seq_one_letter_code
_entity_poly.pdbx_strand_id
1 'polypeptide(L)'
;MSHYHEDPSRFPLRGGCACGHIRYTLTAPPIIVHCCHCTACQRETGSAFVLNAIVETQLLTLDPPEEPTISAGPGVPAVPATLPSTLKSMGEPKWDTQDLGGWGEGEGSQEGEGEDPFACPPPPSSSPHSQKPITVHTPTESGLPQTIARCPRCYVALWSHYHCGAGRHGVFLRVGTLDTPSEVGPDVHIYTKSKRRFVSIDDGKPAFEGFYPKPQEVMWKGGWERYENLRAIVMAAYAAAKATP
;
A
#
# COMPACT_ATOMS: atom_id res chain seq x y z
N MET A 1 11.22 -7.61 -20.76
CA MET A 1 11.59 -6.27 -20.27
C MET A 1 12.74 -6.44 -19.29
N SER A 2 13.72 -5.52 -19.26
CA SER A 2 14.77 -5.54 -18.24
C SER A 2 14.17 -5.36 -16.85
N HIS A 3 14.82 -5.94 -15.84
CA HIS A 3 14.39 -5.80 -14.45
C HIS A 3 14.62 -4.36 -13.95
N TYR A 4 13.90 -3.93 -12.91
CA TYR A 4 13.91 -2.53 -12.46
C TYR A 4 15.31 -2.00 -12.07
N HIS A 5 16.25 -2.86 -11.67
CA HIS A 5 17.59 -2.46 -11.24
C HIS A 5 18.64 -2.51 -12.36
N GLU A 6 18.27 -3.01 -13.54
CA GLU A 6 19.15 -3.08 -14.71
C GLU A 6 19.18 -1.78 -15.51
N ASP A 7 18.18 -0.92 -15.30
CA ASP A 7 18.03 0.36 -15.99
C ASP A 7 17.83 1.51 -14.99
N PRO A 8 18.92 2.19 -14.60
CA PRO A 8 18.86 3.32 -13.68
C PRO A 8 18.03 4.51 -14.21
N SER A 9 17.82 4.62 -15.53
CA SER A 9 17.10 5.75 -16.13
C SER A 9 15.59 5.76 -15.83
N ARG A 10 15.06 4.65 -15.30
CA ARG A 10 13.68 4.55 -14.82
C ARG A 10 13.38 5.38 -13.58
N PHE A 11 14.42 5.79 -12.84
CA PHE A 11 14.25 6.59 -11.64
C PHE A 11 14.51 8.06 -11.95
N PRO A 12 13.74 9.00 -11.36
CA PRO A 12 12.79 8.80 -10.27
C PRO A 12 11.43 8.19 -10.70
N LEU A 13 10.85 7.35 -9.84
CA LEU A 13 9.46 6.87 -9.98
C LEU A 13 8.54 7.63 -9.04
N ARG A 14 7.39 8.07 -9.55
CA ARG A 14 6.36 8.74 -8.74
C ARG A 14 5.30 7.74 -8.26
N GLY A 15 4.65 8.09 -7.17
CA GLY A 15 3.54 7.33 -6.63
C GLY A 15 2.74 8.12 -5.61
N GLY A 16 1.69 7.50 -5.09
CA GLY A 16 0.84 8.11 -4.09
C GLY A 16 -0.40 7.30 -3.77
N CYS A 17 -1.21 7.84 -2.87
CA CYS A 17 -2.49 7.24 -2.53
C CYS A 17 -3.53 7.48 -3.63
N ALA A 18 -4.61 6.70 -3.62
CA ALA A 18 -5.68 6.76 -4.62
C ALA A 18 -6.40 8.12 -4.73
N CYS A 19 -6.34 8.99 -3.71
CA CYS A 19 -6.95 10.33 -3.77
C CYS A 19 -5.95 11.47 -4.05
N GLY A 20 -4.67 11.15 -4.28
CA GLY A 20 -3.65 12.16 -4.58
C GLY A 20 -3.18 13.01 -3.39
N HIS A 21 -3.74 12.82 -2.20
CA HIS A 21 -3.39 13.62 -1.03
C HIS A 21 -1.98 13.34 -0.50
N ILE A 22 -1.53 12.09 -0.57
CA ILE A 22 -0.16 11.71 -0.33
C ILE A 22 0.46 11.37 -1.67
N ARG A 23 1.51 12.10 -2.03
CA ARG A 23 2.35 11.87 -3.20
C ARG A 23 3.79 11.71 -2.75
N TYR A 24 4.55 10.91 -3.48
CA TYR A 24 5.95 10.68 -3.18
C TYR A 24 6.74 10.38 -4.45
N THR A 25 8.04 10.59 -4.34
CA THR A 25 9.04 10.22 -5.33
C THR A 25 10.01 9.22 -4.74
N LEU A 26 10.20 8.11 -5.45
CA LEU A 26 11.22 7.10 -5.20
C LEU A 26 12.43 7.38 -6.12
N THR A 27 13.57 7.69 -5.53
CA THR A 27 14.74 8.22 -6.27
C THR A 27 15.70 7.15 -6.79
N ALA A 28 15.56 5.90 -6.36
CA ALA A 28 16.47 4.82 -6.75
C ALA A 28 15.80 3.42 -6.66
N PRO A 29 16.40 2.39 -7.30
CA PRO A 29 15.88 1.02 -7.29
C PRO A 29 15.63 0.45 -5.89
N PRO A 30 14.59 -0.38 -5.70
CA PRO A 30 14.43 -1.19 -4.49
C PRO A 30 15.61 -2.12 -4.20
N ILE A 31 15.88 -2.35 -2.92
CA ILE A 31 16.77 -3.40 -2.43
C ILE A 31 16.27 -4.77 -2.89
N ILE A 32 14.97 -5.01 -2.73
CA ILE A 32 14.27 -6.23 -3.12
C ILE A 32 12.76 -5.94 -3.18
N VAL A 33 12.03 -6.67 -4.01
CA VAL A 33 10.57 -6.65 -4.09
C VAL A 33 10.02 -8.02 -3.72
N HIS A 34 9.32 -8.07 -2.59
CA HIS A 34 8.65 -9.27 -2.11
C HIS A 34 7.20 -9.33 -2.58
N CYS A 35 6.82 -10.42 -3.25
CA CYS A 35 5.42 -10.80 -3.38
C CYS A 35 5.01 -11.66 -2.18
N CYS A 36 4.38 -11.03 -1.19
CA CYS A 36 3.99 -11.68 0.05
C CYS A 36 2.56 -12.22 -0.01
N HIS A 37 2.42 -13.52 0.27
CA HIS A 37 1.15 -14.25 0.27
C HIS A 37 0.59 -14.50 1.67
N CYS A 38 1.17 -13.93 2.73
CA CYS A 38 0.72 -14.22 4.10
C CYS A 38 -0.68 -13.65 4.37
N THR A 39 -1.39 -14.24 5.34
CA THR A 39 -2.78 -13.85 5.63
C THR A 39 -2.90 -12.44 6.19
N ALA A 40 -1.85 -11.95 6.88
CA ALA A 40 -1.79 -10.58 7.36
C ALA A 40 -1.72 -9.57 6.20
N CYS A 41 -0.87 -9.83 5.20
CA CYS A 41 -0.76 -8.99 4.00
C CYS A 41 -2.05 -9.00 3.16
N GLN A 42 -2.70 -10.16 3.05
CA GLN A 42 -4.01 -10.28 2.40
C GLN A 42 -5.07 -9.43 3.12
N ARG A 43 -5.16 -9.54 4.45
CA ARG A 43 -6.10 -8.74 5.26
C ARG A 43 -5.82 -7.25 5.20
N GLU A 44 -4.55 -6.86 5.16
CA GLU A 44 -4.16 -5.46 5.17
C GLU A 44 -4.55 -4.72 3.89
N THR A 45 -4.44 -5.42 2.75
CA THR A 45 -4.66 -4.86 1.41
C THR A 45 -6.01 -5.21 0.82
N GLY A 46 -6.70 -6.22 1.36
CA GLY A 46 -7.88 -6.81 0.73
C GLY A 46 -7.55 -7.63 -0.54
N SER A 47 -6.28 -7.76 -0.91
CA SER A 47 -5.83 -8.47 -2.12
C SER A 47 -5.40 -9.92 -1.82
N ALA A 48 -5.18 -10.71 -2.87
CA ALA A 48 -4.67 -12.08 -2.76
C ALA A 48 -3.19 -12.14 -2.33
N PHE A 49 -2.43 -11.07 -2.60
CA PHE A 49 -1.03 -10.88 -2.22
C PHE A 49 -0.70 -9.39 -2.23
N VAL A 50 0.48 -9.04 -1.73
CA VAL A 50 1.03 -7.68 -1.81
C VAL A 50 2.44 -7.69 -2.36
N LEU A 51 2.76 -6.70 -3.20
CA LEU A 51 4.13 -6.40 -3.60
C LEU A 51 4.70 -5.31 -2.68
N ASN A 52 5.69 -5.67 -1.90
CA ASN A 52 6.42 -4.77 -1.01
C ASN A 52 7.84 -4.56 -1.54
N ALA A 53 8.16 -3.34 -1.97
CA ALA A 53 9.51 -2.92 -2.31
C ALA A 53 10.23 -2.42 -1.05
N ILE A 54 11.35 -3.03 -0.70
CA ILE A 54 12.20 -2.57 0.39
C ILE A 54 13.11 -1.46 -0.14
N VAL A 55 13.03 -0.29 0.48
CA VAL A 55 13.88 0.87 0.17
C VAL A 55 14.35 1.51 1.46
N GLU A 56 15.50 2.18 1.42
CA GLU A 56 15.94 3.08 2.47
C GLU A 56 15.01 4.30 2.50
N THR A 57 14.62 4.72 3.69
CA THR A 57 13.68 5.84 3.86
C THR A 57 14.14 7.13 3.20
N GLN A 58 15.46 7.36 3.15
CA GLN A 58 16.05 8.53 2.50
C GLN A 58 15.82 8.57 0.97
N LEU A 59 15.43 7.46 0.35
CA LEU A 59 15.13 7.38 -1.07
C LEU A 59 13.66 7.70 -1.38
N LEU A 60 12.84 7.92 -0.35
CA LEU A 60 11.43 8.25 -0.47
C LEU A 60 11.21 9.70 -0.01
N THR A 61 10.91 10.58 -0.97
CA THR A 61 10.61 12.00 -0.69
C THR A 61 9.12 12.24 -0.84
N LEU A 62 8.50 12.98 0.09
CA LEU A 62 7.11 13.38 -0.03
C LEU A 62 6.99 14.59 -0.97
N ASP A 63 6.09 14.48 -1.93
CA ASP A 63 5.79 15.54 -2.88
C ASP A 63 4.51 16.29 -2.44
N PRO A 64 4.28 17.53 -2.92
CA PRO A 64 3.00 18.21 -2.77
C PRO A 64 1.82 17.35 -3.24
N PRO A 65 0.60 17.53 -2.67
CA PRO A 65 -0.58 16.81 -3.14
C PRO A 65 -0.84 17.12 -4.62
N GLU A 66 -1.14 16.08 -5.38
CA GLU A 66 -1.37 16.14 -6.82
C GLU A 66 -2.34 15.03 -7.19
N GLU A 67 -3.17 15.27 -8.20
CA GLU A 67 -4.09 14.25 -8.69
C GLU A 67 -3.32 12.99 -9.15
N PRO A 68 -3.80 11.77 -8.83
CA PRO A 68 -3.16 10.56 -9.30
C PRO A 68 -3.20 10.48 -10.84
N THR A 69 -2.10 10.04 -11.44
CA THR A 69 -1.99 9.78 -12.88
C THR A 69 -2.73 8.51 -13.31
N ILE A 70 -3.04 7.59 -12.39
CA ILE A 70 -3.86 6.41 -12.66
C ILE A 70 -5.34 6.83 -12.61
N SER A 71 -5.90 7.17 -13.77
CA SER A 71 -7.34 7.38 -13.91
C SER A 71 -8.08 6.08 -13.57
N ALA A 72 -9.19 6.15 -12.83
CA ALA A 72 -10.09 5.01 -12.58
C ALA A 72 -10.68 4.39 -13.87
N GLY A 73 -10.48 5.06 -15.02
CA GLY A 73 -10.77 4.61 -16.37
C GLY A 73 -10.57 5.78 -17.35
N PRO A 74 -10.50 5.53 -18.67
CA PRO A 74 -10.44 6.61 -19.66
C PRO A 74 -11.64 7.54 -19.51
N GLY A 75 -11.40 8.85 -19.37
CA GLY A 75 -12.47 9.86 -19.32
C GLY A 75 -13.24 9.97 -17.99
N VAL A 76 -12.84 9.26 -16.94
CA VAL A 76 -13.40 9.47 -15.59
C VAL A 76 -12.77 10.74 -15.01
N PRO A 77 -13.54 11.82 -14.75
CA PRO A 77 -13.00 13.03 -14.16
C PRO A 77 -12.42 12.73 -12.77
N ALA A 78 -11.37 13.46 -12.41
CA ALA A 78 -10.89 13.60 -11.05
C ALA A 78 -12.06 13.60 -10.07
N VAL A 79 -12.04 12.82 -8.99
CA VAL A 79 -13.01 13.03 -7.92
C VAL A 79 -12.80 14.47 -7.42
N PRO A 80 -13.74 15.40 -7.64
CA PRO A 80 -13.51 16.80 -7.36
C PRO A 80 -13.22 16.96 -5.87
N ALA A 81 -12.20 17.78 -5.54
CA ALA A 81 -11.80 18.03 -4.17
C ALA A 81 -12.91 18.68 -3.30
N THR A 82 -13.96 19.20 -3.96
CA THR A 82 -15.09 19.88 -3.34
C THR A 82 -16.41 19.35 -3.89
N LEU A 83 -17.33 19.04 -2.97
CA LEU A 83 -18.71 18.66 -3.27
C LEU A 83 -19.43 19.72 -4.11
N PRO A 84 -20.27 19.33 -5.08
CA PRO A 84 -21.37 20.17 -5.54
C PRO A 84 -22.23 20.56 -4.33
N SER A 85 -22.69 21.81 -4.26
CA SER A 85 -23.53 22.31 -3.16
C SER A 85 -24.83 21.51 -2.98
N THR A 86 -25.27 20.79 -4.01
CA THR A 86 -26.44 19.91 -4.01
C THR A 86 -26.28 18.68 -3.12
N LEU A 87 -25.06 18.12 -2.97
CA LEU A 87 -24.84 16.92 -2.14
C LEU A 87 -24.89 17.21 -0.62
N LYS A 88 -24.82 18.47 -0.20
CA LYS A 88 -25.00 18.86 1.22
C LYS A 88 -26.46 18.77 1.68
N SER A 89 -27.39 18.64 0.73
CA SER A 89 -28.82 18.50 1.00
C SER A 89 -29.29 17.05 1.07
N MET A 90 -28.47 16.11 0.60
CA MET A 90 -28.65 14.69 0.86
C MET A 90 -28.22 14.47 2.30
N GLY A 91 -29.16 14.11 3.18
CA GLY A 91 -28.84 13.74 4.56
C GLY A 91 -27.74 12.67 4.61
N GLU A 92 -27.07 12.55 5.75
CA GLU A 92 -26.07 11.49 5.95
C GLU A 92 -26.60 10.17 5.37
N PRO A 93 -25.80 9.43 4.57
CA PRO A 93 -26.24 8.12 4.12
C PRO A 93 -26.57 7.33 5.38
N LYS A 94 -27.87 7.12 5.60
CA LYS A 94 -28.33 6.13 6.57
C LYS A 94 -27.82 4.83 5.98
N TRP A 95 -26.71 4.35 6.53
CA TRP A 95 -26.33 2.96 6.41
C TRP A 95 -27.55 2.23 6.96
N ASP A 96 -28.40 1.75 6.06
CA ASP A 96 -29.50 0.94 6.52
C ASP A 96 -28.83 -0.34 7.00
N THR A 97 -29.02 -0.67 8.26
CA THR A 97 -28.68 -2.00 8.79
C THR A 97 -29.29 -3.12 7.93
N GLN A 98 -30.24 -2.79 7.05
CA GLN A 98 -30.85 -3.66 6.05
C GLN A 98 -29.97 -3.98 4.83
N ASP A 99 -28.89 -3.24 4.51
CA ASP A 99 -27.99 -3.58 3.38
C ASP A 99 -27.12 -4.83 3.64
N LEU A 100 -27.11 -5.33 4.87
CA LEU A 100 -26.55 -6.64 5.24
C LEU A 100 -27.60 -7.77 5.24
N GLY A 101 -28.86 -7.43 4.88
CA GLY A 101 -29.98 -8.30 4.55
C GLY A 101 -30.26 -9.52 5.43
N GLY A 102 -30.99 -9.31 6.53
CA GLY A 102 -32.23 -10.05 6.76
C GLY A 102 -32.37 -10.80 8.10
N TRP A 103 -33.25 -10.28 8.99
CA TRP A 103 -34.25 -11.06 9.76
C TRP A 103 -35.38 -10.11 10.20
N GLY A 104 -36.32 -9.74 9.31
CA GLY A 104 -37.58 -9.06 9.68
C GLY A 104 -38.22 -8.21 8.57
N GLU A 105 -39.51 -8.47 8.32
CA GLU A 105 -40.36 -8.10 7.18
C GLU A 105 -40.80 -6.62 7.12
N GLY A 106 -41.08 -6.09 5.93
CA GLY A 106 -41.91 -4.88 5.78
C GLY A 106 -41.77 -4.14 4.45
N GLU A 107 -42.88 -4.04 3.71
CA GLU A 107 -43.04 -3.57 2.32
C GLU A 107 -42.89 -2.05 2.10
N GLY A 108 -42.58 -1.64 0.86
CA GLY A 108 -42.88 -0.28 0.38
C GLY A 108 -41.97 0.25 -0.73
N SER A 109 -42.36 0.03 -1.99
CA SER A 109 -41.74 0.60 -3.20
C SER A 109 -42.14 2.07 -3.44
N GLN A 110 -41.22 2.92 -3.89
CA GLN A 110 -41.55 4.01 -4.83
C GLN A 110 -40.33 4.45 -5.65
N GLU A 111 -40.52 4.51 -6.97
CA GLU A 111 -39.55 4.89 -8.00
C GLU A 111 -39.46 6.43 -8.14
N GLY A 112 -38.26 6.95 -8.39
CA GLY A 112 -37.99 8.37 -8.65
C GLY A 112 -36.74 8.54 -9.52
N GLU A 113 -36.82 9.48 -10.46
CA GLU A 113 -36.03 9.60 -11.69
C GLU A 113 -34.58 10.10 -11.49
N GLY A 114 -33.62 9.43 -12.15
CA GLY A 114 -32.51 10.08 -12.87
C GLY A 114 -31.26 10.55 -12.11
N GLU A 115 -30.53 9.65 -11.45
CA GLU A 115 -29.11 9.84 -11.10
C GLU A 115 -28.33 8.54 -11.36
N ASP A 116 -27.05 8.63 -11.76
CA ASP A 116 -26.22 7.45 -12.01
C ASP A 116 -26.07 6.61 -10.73
N PRO A 117 -26.68 5.40 -10.66
CA PRO A 117 -26.64 4.57 -9.47
C PRO A 117 -25.23 4.04 -9.14
N PHE A 118 -24.24 4.27 -10.01
CA PHE A 118 -22.84 3.89 -9.81
C PHE A 118 -21.96 5.01 -9.22
N ALA A 119 -22.51 6.19 -8.91
CA ALA A 119 -21.73 7.28 -8.33
C ALA A 119 -21.34 6.98 -6.86
N CYS A 120 -20.07 6.70 -6.61
CA CYS A 120 -19.53 6.54 -5.25
C CYS A 120 -19.73 7.84 -4.45
N PRO A 121 -20.33 7.80 -3.25
CA PRO A 121 -20.37 8.94 -2.37
C PRO A 121 -18.93 9.32 -1.98
N PRO A 122 -18.56 10.61 -2.03
CA PRO A 122 -17.22 11.04 -1.71
C PRO A 122 -16.95 10.92 -0.20
N PRO A 123 -15.69 10.73 0.21
CA PRO A 123 -15.31 10.74 1.62
C PRO A 123 -15.63 12.10 2.25
N PRO A 124 -15.91 12.15 3.58
CA PRO A 124 -16.33 13.36 4.27
C PRO A 124 -15.38 14.54 4.00
N SER A 125 -15.98 15.69 3.67
CA SER A 125 -15.27 16.90 3.27
C SER A 125 -14.42 17.49 4.39
N SER A 126 -13.17 17.82 4.06
CA SER A 126 -12.37 18.88 4.67
C SER A 126 -12.34 18.92 6.20
N SER A 127 -11.76 17.91 6.83
CA SER A 127 -10.96 18.18 8.03
C SER A 127 -9.57 18.67 7.56
N PRO A 128 -8.84 19.50 8.34
CA PRO A 128 -7.46 19.87 8.05
C PRO A 128 -6.56 18.65 8.28
N HIS A 129 -6.70 17.64 7.43
CA HIS A 129 -5.88 16.44 7.52
C HIS A 129 -4.46 16.83 7.15
N SER A 130 -3.55 16.61 8.09
CA SER A 130 -2.12 16.73 7.86
C SER A 130 -1.74 15.90 6.63
N GLN A 131 -0.92 16.45 5.73
CA GLN A 131 -0.30 15.71 4.62
C GLN A 131 0.65 14.59 5.12
N LYS A 132 0.76 14.42 6.44
CA LYS A 132 1.46 13.31 7.06
C LYS A 132 0.56 12.07 7.09
N PRO A 133 1.06 10.90 6.63
CA PRO A 133 0.35 9.64 6.79
C PRO A 133 0.01 9.34 8.25
N ILE A 134 -1.17 8.77 8.48
CA ILE A 134 -1.52 8.19 9.77
C ILE A 134 -0.80 6.85 9.93
N THR A 135 -0.36 6.54 11.15
CA THR A 135 0.36 5.29 11.44
C THR A 135 -0.52 4.35 12.24
N VAL A 136 -0.68 3.12 11.77
CA VAL A 136 -1.46 2.06 12.43
C VAL A 136 -0.54 0.91 12.81
N HIS A 137 -0.51 0.55 14.09
CA HIS A 137 0.22 -0.62 14.56
C HIS A 137 -0.61 -1.87 14.32
N THR A 138 -0.02 -2.88 13.69
CA THR A 138 -0.69 -4.17 13.46
C THR A 138 0.22 -5.34 13.81
N PRO A 139 -0.36 -6.46 14.27
CA PRO A 139 0.39 -7.70 14.42
C PRO A 139 0.79 -8.26 13.05
N THR A 140 1.85 -9.05 13.00
CA THR A 140 2.27 -9.78 11.80
C THR A 140 2.30 -11.28 12.05
N GLU A 141 2.28 -12.07 10.96
CA GLU A 141 2.41 -13.52 11.04
C GLU A 141 3.83 -13.97 11.48
N SER A 142 4.84 -13.09 11.37
CA SER A 142 6.19 -13.35 11.87
C SER A 142 6.37 -13.07 13.37
N GLY A 143 5.33 -12.58 14.05
CA GLY A 143 5.34 -12.30 15.50
C GLY A 143 5.95 -10.95 15.90
N LEU A 144 6.50 -10.18 14.96
CA LEU A 144 7.01 -8.82 15.20
C LEU A 144 5.96 -7.77 14.80
N PRO A 145 5.73 -6.71 15.57
CA PRO A 145 4.73 -5.71 15.18
C PRO A 145 5.24 -4.88 13.99
N GLN A 146 4.31 -4.49 13.13
CA GLN A 146 4.55 -3.58 12.02
C GLN A 146 3.77 -2.29 12.23
N THR A 147 4.31 -1.19 11.71
CA THR A 147 3.65 0.11 11.67
C THR A 147 3.33 0.45 10.22
N ILE A 148 2.06 0.55 9.88
CA ILE A 148 1.59 0.83 8.52
C ILE A 148 1.28 2.31 8.39
N ALA A 149 1.83 2.97 7.39
CA ALA A 149 1.50 4.33 7.00
C ALA A 149 0.34 4.33 5.99
N ARG A 150 -0.76 5.01 6.34
CA ARG A 150 -1.96 5.13 5.52
C ARG A 150 -2.27 6.59 5.21
N CYS A 151 -2.89 6.84 4.06
CA CYS A 151 -3.44 8.15 3.75
C CYS A 151 -4.56 8.51 4.75
N PRO A 152 -4.57 9.72 5.36
CA PRO A 152 -5.64 10.12 6.26
C PRO A 152 -6.99 10.34 5.57
N ARG A 153 -7.01 10.45 4.23
CA ARG A 153 -8.23 10.72 3.45
C ARG A 153 -8.86 9.49 2.83
N CYS A 154 -8.07 8.67 2.14
CA CYS A 154 -8.57 7.46 1.46
C CYS A 154 -8.13 6.15 2.14
N TYR A 155 -7.38 6.22 3.24
CA TYR A 155 -6.93 5.06 4.02
C TYR A 155 -6.08 4.01 3.30
N VAL A 156 -5.72 4.26 2.03
CA VAL A 156 -4.77 3.44 1.27
C VAL A 156 -3.47 3.30 2.06
N ALA A 157 -3.04 2.06 2.24
CA ALA A 157 -1.74 1.73 2.81
C ALA A 157 -0.66 1.99 1.77
N LEU A 158 0.31 2.85 2.12
CA LEU A 158 1.37 3.28 1.21
C LEU A 158 2.67 2.53 1.50
N TRP A 159 3.00 2.35 2.78
CA TRP A 159 4.17 1.59 3.19
C TRP A 159 4.06 1.09 4.62
N SER A 160 4.93 0.15 4.98
CA SER A 160 5.10 -0.33 6.35
C SER A 160 6.54 -0.12 6.85
N HIS A 161 6.68 0.04 8.16
CA HIS A 161 7.94 -0.10 8.88
C HIS A 161 7.85 -1.32 9.79
N TYR A 162 8.75 -2.29 9.59
CA TYR A 162 8.85 -3.50 10.42
C TYR A 162 9.84 -3.29 11.58
N HIS A 163 9.77 -4.14 12.62
CA HIS A 163 10.58 -4.06 13.86
C HIS A 163 10.25 -2.86 14.76
N CYS A 164 8.97 -2.68 15.13
CA CYS A 164 8.54 -1.65 16.09
C CYS A 164 8.98 -0.21 15.77
N GLY A 165 9.31 0.11 14.51
CA GLY A 165 9.85 1.42 14.17
C GLY A 165 11.25 1.69 14.73
N ALA A 166 12.11 0.68 14.88
CA ALA A 166 13.54 0.77 15.18
C ALA A 166 14.31 1.56 14.10
N GLY A 167 14.03 2.86 14.08
CA GLY A 167 14.70 3.91 13.34
C GLY A 167 14.07 4.34 12.01
N ARG A 168 12.91 3.81 11.60
CA ARG A 168 12.29 4.10 10.28
C ARG A 168 13.34 4.18 9.17
N HIS A 169 14.33 3.28 9.18
CA HIS A 169 15.45 3.33 8.22
C HIS A 169 15.10 2.61 6.93
N GLY A 170 14.25 1.58 7.04
CA GLY A 170 13.68 0.85 5.90
C GLY A 170 12.19 1.11 5.77
N VAL A 171 11.76 1.23 4.52
CA VAL A 171 10.36 1.35 4.10
C VAL A 171 10.01 0.14 3.26
N PHE A 172 8.87 -0.47 3.56
CA PHE A 172 8.26 -1.52 2.75
C PHE A 172 7.16 -0.85 1.93
N LEU A 173 7.56 -0.25 0.82
CA LEU A 173 6.69 0.51 -0.08
C LEU A 173 5.75 -0.42 -0.84
N ARG A 174 4.47 -0.08 -0.90
CA ARG A 174 3.50 -0.81 -1.69
C ARG A 174 3.72 -0.49 -3.16
N VAL A 175 4.16 -1.47 -3.94
CA VAL A 175 4.44 -1.27 -5.37
C VAL A 175 3.19 -0.82 -6.12
N GLY A 176 2.01 -1.32 -5.73
CA GLY A 176 0.74 -0.93 -6.33
C GLY A 176 0.32 0.53 -6.11
N THR A 177 1.04 1.30 -5.28
CA THR A 177 0.80 2.74 -5.11
C THR A 177 1.75 3.60 -5.96
N LEU A 178 2.64 2.99 -6.76
CA LEU A 178 3.38 3.70 -7.80
C LEU A 178 2.45 4.06 -8.96
N ASP A 179 2.78 5.12 -9.69
CA ASP A 179 2.04 5.54 -10.88
C ASP A 179 2.24 4.57 -12.05
N THR A 180 3.44 3.95 -12.14
CA THR A 180 3.79 2.93 -13.13
C THR A 180 4.16 1.59 -12.46
N PRO A 181 3.21 0.94 -11.76
CA PRO A 181 3.50 -0.23 -10.92
C PRO A 181 4.03 -1.43 -11.71
N SER A 182 3.72 -1.51 -13.01
CA SER A 182 4.22 -2.57 -13.92
C SER A 182 5.73 -2.53 -14.14
N GLU A 183 6.40 -1.40 -13.86
CA GLU A 183 7.85 -1.28 -14.01
C GLU A 183 8.64 -1.99 -12.90
N VAL A 184 7.97 -2.33 -11.79
CA VAL A 184 8.58 -2.90 -10.58
C VAL A 184 7.99 -4.28 -10.29
N GLY A 185 8.56 -5.31 -10.91
CA GLY A 185 8.17 -6.71 -10.69
C GLY A 185 8.76 -7.32 -9.41
N PRO A 186 8.26 -8.50 -8.99
CA PRO A 186 8.80 -9.23 -7.83
C PRO A 186 10.17 -9.86 -8.12
N ASP A 187 10.99 -9.96 -7.07
CA ASP A 187 12.18 -10.82 -7.06
C ASP A 187 11.88 -12.21 -6.49
N VAL A 188 10.88 -12.31 -5.60
CA VAL A 188 10.60 -13.53 -4.84
C VAL A 188 9.16 -13.57 -4.34
N HIS A 189 8.60 -14.78 -4.27
CA HIS A 189 7.36 -15.06 -3.56
C HIS A 189 7.66 -15.66 -2.18
N ILE A 190 7.08 -15.07 -1.14
CA ILE A 190 7.23 -15.52 0.25
C ILE A 190 5.87 -15.85 0.87
N TYR A 191 5.88 -16.72 1.88
CA TYR A 191 4.67 -17.20 2.57
C TYR A 191 3.65 -17.90 1.64
N THR A 192 4.14 -18.60 0.62
CA THR A 192 3.28 -19.24 -0.39
C THR A 192 2.40 -20.36 0.16
N LYS A 193 2.69 -20.88 1.37
CA LYS A 193 1.80 -21.80 2.10
C LYS A 193 0.38 -21.23 2.27
N SER A 194 0.26 -19.89 2.33
CA SER A 194 -1.00 -19.17 2.56
C SER A 194 -1.60 -18.57 1.27
N LYS A 195 -0.99 -18.84 0.11
CA LYS A 195 -1.41 -18.34 -1.21
C LYS A 195 -2.86 -18.73 -1.50
N ARG A 196 -3.62 -17.78 -2.07
CA ARG A 196 -4.99 -18.07 -2.51
C ARG A 196 -4.97 -19.13 -3.62
N ARG A 197 -5.87 -20.12 -3.54
CA ARG A 197 -5.86 -21.30 -4.43
C ARG A 197 -5.91 -20.96 -5.92
N PHE A 198 -6.57 -19.86 -6.30
CA PHE A 198 -6.70 -19.44 -7.69
C PHE A 198 -5.46 -18.70 -8.24
N VAL A 199 -4.53 -18.28 -7.38
CA VAL A 199 -3.33 -17.55 -7.80
C VAL A 199 -2.28 -18.55 -8.26
N SER A 200 -1.85 -18.46 -9.52
CA SER A 200 -0.68 -19.19 -10.04
C SER A 200 0.59 -18.36 -9.87
N ILE A 201 1.73 -19.02 -9.70
CA ILE A 201 3.06 -18.40 -9.71
C ILE A 201 3.81 -19.01 -10.90
N ASP A 202 3.90 -18.27 -11.99
CA ASP A 202 4.44 -18.70 -13.29
C ASP A 202 5.44 -17.69 -13.88
N ASP A 203 5.89 -16.73 -13.07
CA ASP A 203 6.82 -15.67 -13.45
C ASP A 203 8.30 -16.07 -13.42
N GLY A 204 8.59 -17.35 -13.11
CA GLY A 204 9.94 -17.90 -13.02
C GLY A 204 10.73 -17.42 -11.80
N LYS A 205 10.10 -16.72 -10.85
CA LYS A 205 10.76 -16.23 -9.63
C LYS A 205 10.78 -17.30 -8.54
N PRO A 206 11.80 -17.28 -7.65
CA PRO A 206 11.85 -18.19 -6.53
C PRO A 206 10.63 -18.02 -5.62
N ALA A 207 10.11 -19.14 -5.11
CA ALA A 207 8.92 -19.19 -4.28
C ALA A 207 9.15 -20.04 -3.03
N PHE A 208 8.83 -19.49 -1.86
CA PHE A 208 9.07 -20.12 -0.56
C PHE A 208 7.79 -20.17 0.27
N GLU A 209 7.59 -21.28 1.00
CA GLU A 209 6.43 -21.45 1.89
C GLU A 209 6.46 -20.52 3.10
N GLY A 210 7.66 -20.06 3.49
CA GLY A 210 7.89 -19.06 4.52
C GLY A 210 8.76 -17.91 4.00
N PHE A 211 9.67 -17.42 4.85
CA PHE A 211 10.71 -16.50 4.41
C PHE A 211 11.88 -17.28 3.79
N TYR A 212 12.58 -16.69 2.83
CA TYR A 212 13.74 -17.35 2.18
C TYR A 212 14.92 -17.48 3.17
N PRO A 213 15.67 -18.59 3.13
CA PRO A 213 16.73 -18.86 4.11
C PRO A 213 17.99 -18.02 3.88
N LYS A 214 18.30 -17.68 2.61
CA LYS A 214 19.54 -17.01 2.22
C LYS A 214 19.25 -15.77 1.38
N PRO A 215 19.23 -14.57 1.99
CA PRO A 215 18.95 -13.33 1.27
C PRO A 215 19.90 -13.06 0.10
N GLN A 216 21.18 -13.43 0.21
CA GLN A 216 22.17 -13.20 -0.84
C GLN A 216 21.92 -13.99 -2.14
N GLU A 217 21.10 -15.04 -2.10
CA GLU A 217 20.74 -15.84 -3.29
C GLU A 217 19.53 -15.25 -4.03
N VAL A 218 18.79 -14.34 -3.40
CA VAL A 218 17.55 -13.74 -3.94
C VAL A 218 17.76 -12.29 -4.35
N MET A 219 18.57 -11.54 -3.60
CA MET A 219 18.85 -10.14 -3.87
C MET A 219 19.87 -9.98 -5.00
N TRP A 220 19.67 -8.98 -5.83
CA TRP A 220 20.68 -8.52 -6.79
C TRP A 220 21.88 -7.90 -6.06
N LYS A 221 23.05 -7.86 -6.70
CA LYS A 221 24.33 -7.50 -6.05
C LYS A 221 24.27 -6.15 -5.30
N GLY A 222 23.83 -5.09 -5.94
CA GLY A 222 23.74 -3.77 -5.29
C GLY A 222 22.62 -3.68 -4.23
N GLY A 223 21.57 -4.49 -4.37
CA GLY A 223 20.53 -4.63 -3.35
C GLY A 223 21.08 -5.29 -2.09
N TRP A 224 21.89 -6.34 -2.25
CA TRP A 224 22.55 -7.02 -1.13
C TRP A 224 23.48 -6.09 -0.34
N GLU A 225 24.36 -5.35 -1.00
CA GLU A 225 25.27 -4.40 -0.34
C GLU A 225 24.50 -3.33 0.46
N ARG A 226 23.41 -2.81 -0.12
CA ARG A 226 22.51 -1.86 0.56
C ARG A 226 21.75 -2.50 1.72
N TYR A 227 21.30 -3.74 1.58
CA TYR A 227 20.63 -4.50 2.63
C TYR A 227 21.55 -4.74 3.83
N GLU A 228 22.81 -5.10 3.62
CA GLU A 228 23.77 -5.29 4.71
C GLU A 228 23.95 -4.01 5.53
N ASN A 229 24.13 -2.87 4.85
CA ASN A 229 24.23 -1.56 5.47
C ASN A 229 22.96 -1.20 6.25
N LEU A 230 21.80 -1.35 5.62
CA LEU A 230 20.50 -1.05 6.24
C LEU A 230 20.24 -1.95 7.46
N ARG A 231 20.54 -3.25 7.35
CA ARG A 231 20.38 -4.22 8.44
C ARG A 231 21.25 -3.86 9.63
N ALA A 232 22.51 -3.47 9.40
CA ALA A 232 23.41 -3.06 10.48
C ALA A 232 22.84 -1.88 11.27
N ILE A 233 22.31 -0.86 10.55
CA ILE A 233 21.68 0.32 11.15
C ILE A 233 20.42 -0.06 11.94
N VAL A 234 19.51 -0.84 11.32
CA VAL A 234 18.24 -1.26 11.96
C VAL A 234 18.50 -2.09 13.21
N MET A 235 19.45 -3.02 13.18
CA MET A 235 19.78 -3.85 14.33
C MET A 235 20.43 -3.05 15.46
N ALA A 236 21.30 -2.08 15.13
CA ALA A 236 21.86 -1.17 16.13
C ALA A 236 20.76 -0.30 16.78
N ALA A 237 19.85 0.26 15.98
CA ALA A 237 18.72 1.04 16.48
C ALA A 237 17.75 0.20 17.33
N TYR A 238 17.48 -1.04 16.93
CA TYR A 238 16.64 -1.97 17.69
C TYR A 238 17.27 -2.33 19.04
N ALA A 239 18.57 -2.62 19.05
CA ALA A 239 19.31 -2.91 20.29
C ALA A 239 19.28 -1.71 21.25
N ALA A 240 19.48 -0.49 20.74
CA ALA A 240 19.40 0.75 21.53
C ALA A 240 17.99 0.98 22.10
N ALA A 241 16.94 0.79 21.29
CA ALA A 241 15.55 0.93 21.72
C ALA A 241 15.18 -0.08 22.83
N LYS A 242 15.69 -1.31 22.74
CA LYS A 242 15.46 -2.35 23.75
C LYS A 242 16.27 -2.13 25.04
N ALA A 243 17.36 -1.36 24.98
CA ALA A 243 18.20 -1.01 26.13
C ALA A 243 17.69 0.19 26.94
N THR A 244 16.65 0.87 26.46
CA THR A 244 16.01 1.99 27.17
C THR A 244 14.93 1.39 28.11
N PRO A 245 15.01 1.62 29.43
CA PRO A 245 14.12 1.00 30.43
C PRO A 245 12.66 1.46 30.31
#